data_AF-A0A7X8WHI2-F1
#
_entry.id   AF-A0A7X8WHI2-F1
#
_cell.length_a   1.000
_cell.length_b   1.000
_cell.length_c   1.000
_cell.angle_alpha   90.00
_cell.angle_beta   90.00
_cell.angle_gamma   90.00
#
_symmetry.space_group_name_H-M   'P 1'
#
loop_
_entity.id
_entity.type
_entity.pdbx_description
1 polymer ?
#
loop_
_entity_poly.entity_id
_entity_poly.type
_entity_poly.pdbx_seq_one_letter_code
_entity_poly.pdbx_strand_id
1 'polypeptide(L)'
;MRRFSFILCLTLLGLLLVACVQPIQSPIGKNPTKPFILTDQYLTDGAFFQQKENLVISGTSEEGVVIVATLYDENNRLIDQNYTYVMESGLWKIELKSPSASYKKYYLVIEDSVNQKTIKDIHFGDIWLLAGEGFVNIPLSEIRGPILEPTASPLVMGFYKQGFDQGAWIDPARLDFADQVSGFAYYFAWGLAQKLEIPIAVVLAQVEESHLDAWVSPELISTKETVRAFSTLTNRYKDEITGSKEAYDQMGYLFESKIRPVLKMRYQGILWYQGISDLQELSGCASEDKDQYLTLYSKALTYLFSDYYRQLDDEVDIYIIQEPSYEEDEFAEADIVGLRQAQAMGSYFYTYTTIVTTYDLHQTEQDDLELEAKALEQVFETEPNKRLGPVDIEKAAGRVVLATRTKTYHERNNYLAPNYTNIVISSSMVRIAFTSPLQEKKVINSLHLFDENGDEIAIDYEINQEWLTITWDSESDVALGKITYAWESNIVTSNLCSEYGVAVVPFQIPLA
;
A
#
# COMPACT_ATOMS: atom_id res chain seq x y z
N MET A 1 33.36 -44.89 27.63
CA MET A 1 32.63 -45.56 26.53
C MET A 1 31.12 -45.28 26.47
N ARG A 2 30.48 -44.53 27.39
CA ARG A 2 29.03 -44.22 27.32
C ARG A 2 28.64 -42.83 26.78
N ARG A 3 29.59 -41.89 26.59
CA ARG A 3 29.33 -40.55 26.05
C ARG A 3 29.53 -40.41 24.53
N PHE A 4 30.19 -41.38 23.88
CA PHE A 4 30.41 -41.35 22.43
C PHE A 4 29.24 -41.96 21.62
N SER A 5 28.42 -42.84 22.20
CA SER A 5 27.26 -43.43 21.52
C SER A 5 26.02 -42.53 21.48
N PHE A 6 25.93 -41.51 22.34
CA PHE A 6 24.78 -40.59 22.35
C PHE A 6 24.90 -39.49 21.29
N ILE A 7 26.12 -39.03 21.00
CA ILE A 7 26.36 -37.99 19.99
C ILE A 7 26.24 -38.58 18.58
N LEU A 8 26.67 -39.83 18.37
CA LEU A 8 26.52 -40.50 17.08
C LEU A 8 25.06 -40.82 16.72
N CYS A 9 24.20 -41.02 17.74
CA CYS A 9 22.78 -41.30 17.54
C CYS A 9 21.97 -40.02 17.20
N LEU A 10 22.39 -38.85 17.68
CA LEU A 10 21.80 -37.56 17.32
C LEU A 10 22.26 -37.06 15.94
N THR A 11 23.50 -37.36 15.54
CA THR A 11 23.97 -37.03 14.18
C THR A 11 23.36 -37.94 13.11
N LEU A 12 22.99 -39.19 13.43
CA LEU A 12 22.27 -40.06 12.49
C LEU A 12 20.75 -39.79 12.44
N LEU A 13 20.13 -39.26 13.50
CA LEU A 13 18.71 -38.93 13.51
C LEU A 13 18.41 -37.56 12.83
N GLY A 14 19.40 -36.67 12.73
CA GLY A 14 19.28 -35.38 12.02
C GLY A 14 19.47 -35.45 10.50
N LEU A 15 19.81 -36.62 9.94
CA LEU A 15 20.13 -36.81 8.51
C LEU A 15 18.99 -37.45 7.70
N LEU A 16 17.80 -37.65 8.29
CA LEU A 16 16.72 -38.47 7.69
C LEU A 16 15.34 -37.81 7.58
N LEU A 17 15.28 -36.47 7.52
CA LEU A 17 14.04 -35.75 7.19
C LEU A 17 14.27 -34.70 6.09
N VAL A 18 14.93 -35.09 5.00
CA VAL A 18 14.58 -34.48 3.71
C VAL A 18 13.31 -35.20 3.28
N ALA A 19 12.15 -34.63 3.60
CA ALA A 19 10.89 -35.10 3.05
C ALA A 19 10.99 -34.96 1.53
N CYS A 20 11.32 -36.06 0.86
CA CYS A 20 11.32 -36.09 -0.59
C CYS A 20 9.85 -36.02 -1.00
N VAL A 21 9.42 -34.87 -1.55
CA VAL A 21 8.12 -34.78 -2.20
C VAL A 21 8.14 -35.82 -3.32
N GLN A 22 7.27 -36.82 -3.22
CA GLN A 22 7.15 -37.83 -4.27
C GLN A 22 6.20 -37.30 -5.34
N PRO A 23 6.51 -37.49 -6.63
CA PRO A 23 5.58 -37.16 -7.70
C PRO A 23 4.26 -37.89 -7.48
N ILE A 24 3.16 -37.16 -7.57
CA ILE A 24 1.82 -37.73 -7.56
C ILE A 24 1.60 -38.44 -8.88
N GLN A 25 1.08 -39.67 -8.82
CA GLN A 25 0.63 -40.35 -10.02
C GLN A 25 -0.68 -39.72 -10.49
N SER A 26 -0.63 -38.96 -11.58
CA SER A 26 -1.81 -38.28 -12.13
C SER A 26 -2.88 -39.29 -12.54
N PRO A 27 -4.15 -39.06 -12.20
CA PRO A 27 -5.22 -39.94 -12.60
C PRO A 27 -5.48 -39.82 -14.11
N ILE A 28 -6.11 -40.85 -14.67
CA ILE A 28 -6.48 -40.88 -16.09
C ILE A 28 -7.70 -39.99 -16.29
N GLY A 29 -7.54 -38.95 -17.12
CA GLY A 29 -8.60 -38.07 -17.59
C GLY A 29 -9.01 -38.34 -19.04
N LYS A 30 -9.97 -37.54 -19.52
CA LYS A 30 -10.30 -37.47 -20.95
C LYS A 30 -9.11 -36.89 -21.71
N ASN A 31 -8.83 -37.42 -22.91
CA ASN A 31 -7.84 -36.83 -23.80
C ASN A 31 -8.39 -35.53 -24.42
N PRO A 32 -7.65 -34.42 -24.33
CA PRO A 32 -8.05 -33.15 -24.92
C PRO A 32 -7.91 -33.16 -26.44
N THR A 33 -8.79 -32.41 -27.10
CA THR A 33 -8.78 -32.12 -28.53
C THR A 33 -8.23 -30.73 -28.85
N LYS A 34 -8.09 -29.87 -27.83
CA LYS A 34 -7.55 -28.51 -27.91
C LYS A 34 -6.62 -28.21 -26.72
N PRO A 35 -5.67 -27.27 -26.84
CA PRO A 35 -4.87 -26.83 -25.71
C PRO A 35 -5.73 -26.18 -24.62
N PHE A 36 -5.36 -26.41 -23.35
CA PHE A 36 -5.89 -25.63 -22.23
C PHE A 36 -5.44 -24.16 -22.33
N ILE A 37 -6.20 -23.26 -21.71
CA ILE A 37 -5.93 -21.81 -21.69
C ILE A 37 -5.78 -21.38 -20.23
N LEU A 38 -4.70 -20.69 -19.87
CA LEU A 38 -4.57 -20.05 -18.57
C LEU A 38 -5.38 -18.76 -18.55
N THR A 39 -6.11 -18.51 -17.47
CA THR A 39 -6.86 -17.26 -17.29
C THR A 39 -6.07 -16.17 -16.59
N ASP A 40 -4.98 -16.53 -15.91
CA ASP A 40 -4.21 -15.60 -15.09
C ASP A 40 -3.06 -15.00 -15.93
N GLN A 41 -3.17 -13.72 -16.28
CA GLN A 41 -2.25 -13.03 -17.21
C GLN A 41 -0.84 -12.86 -16.65
N TYR A 42 -0.71 -12.83 -15.32
CA TYR A 42 0.56 -12.69 -14.60
C TYR A 42 1.38 -14.00 -14.54
N LEU A 43 0.85 -15.13 -15.03
CA LEU A 43 1.58 -16.41 -15.14
C LEU A 43 2.45 -16.45 -16.41
N THR A 44 3.54 -15.67 -16.40
CA THR A 44 4.54 -15.59 -17.48
C THR A 44 5.95 -15.79 -16.95
N ASP A 45 6.93 -15.90 -17.86
CA ASP A 45 8.33 -15.95 -17.46
C ASP A 45 8.71 -14.67 -16.68
N GLY A 46 9.55 -14.81 -15.66
CA GLY A 46 9.95 -13.70 -14.79
C GLY A 46 8.93 -13.32 -13.70
N ALA A 47 7.88 -14.14 -13.50
CA ALA A 47 6.80 -13.83 -12.56
C ALA A 47 7.21 -13.93 -11.08
N PHE A 48 6.59 -13.10 -10.25
CA PHE A 48 6.74 -13.16 -8.79
C PHE A 48 5.41 -13.55 -8.14
N PHE A 49 5.49 -14.37 -7.09
CA PHE A 49 4.34 -14.80 -6.29
C PHE A 49 4.62 -14.68 -4.79
N GLN A 50 3.55 -14.50 -4.02
CA GLN A 50 3.61 -14.43 -2.57
C GLN A 50 4.20 -15.72 -1.99
N GLN A 51 5.17 -15.57 -1.10
CA GLN A 51 5.74 -16.69 -0.33
C GLN A 51 4.79 -17.17 0.76
N LYS A 52 4.99 -18.41 1.22
CA LYS A 52 4.27 -19.04 2.35
C LYS A 52 2.74 -19.10 2.21
N GLU A 53 2.24 -18.83 1.02
CA GLU A 53 0.84 -18.93 0.63
C GLU A 53 0.62 -20.01 -0.44
N ASN A 54 -0.62 -20.21 -0.87
CA ASN A 54 -0.93 -21.04 -2.03
C ASN A 54 -0.79 -20.24 -3.34
N LEU A 55 0.00 -20.76 -4.27
CA LEU A 55 -0.03 -20.35 -5.67
C LEU A 55 -1.27 -20.94 -6.33
N VAL A 56 -2.25 -20.08 -6.62
CA VAL A 56 -3.47 -20.43 -7.34
C VAL A 56 -3.22 -20.31 -8.84
N ILE A 57 -3.55 -21.38 -9.57
CA ILE A 57 -3.45 -21.44 -11.03
C ILE A 57 -4.83 -21.80 -11.56
N SER A 58 -5.34 -21.00 -12.49
CA SER A 58 -6.66 -21.22 -13.09
C SER A 58 -6.66 -21.13 -14.60
N GLY A 59 -7.65 -21.79 -15.21
CA GLY A 59 -7.80 -21.80 -16.65
C GLY A 59 -9.08 -22.45 -17.15
N THR A 60 -9.14 -22.63 -18.47
CA THR A 60 -10.19 -23.36 -19.16
C THR A 60 -9.63 -24.53 -19.96
N SER A 61 -10.44 -25.57 -20.13
CA SER A 61 -10.19 -26.72 -21.02
C SER A 61 -11.50 -27.49 -21.25
N GLU A 62 -11.45 -28.64 -21.90
CA GLU A 62 -12.61 -29.51 -22.08
C GLU A 62 -12.93 -30.28 -20.79
N GLU A 63 -14.23 -30.42 -20.47
CA GLU A 63 -14.71 -31.19 -19.32
C GLU A 63 -14.08 -32.58 -19.23
N GLY A 64 -13.69 -32.97 -18.00
CA GLY A 64 -13.14 -34.29 -17.69
C GLY A 64 -11.66 -34.46 -18.08
N VAL A 65 -11.03 -33.46 -18.70
CA VAL A 65 -9.56 -33.39 -18.83
C VAL A 65 -8.95 -33.25 -17.44
N VAL A 66 -7.80 -33.88 -17.22
CA VAL A 66 -7.00 -33.71 -16.00
C VAL A 66 -5.88 -32.72 -16.30
N ILE A 67 -5.77 -31.69 -15.49
CA ILE A 67 -4.65 -30.74 -15.53
C ILE A 67 -3.73 -31.04 -14.35
N VAL A 68 -2.42 -31.07 -14.60
CA VAL A 68 -1.37 -31.29 -13.61
C VAL A 68 -0.49 -30.04 -13.58
N ALA A 69 -0.18 -29.54 -12.39
CA ALA A 69 0.77 -28.45 -12.20
C ALA A 69 1.90 -28.93 -11.30
N THR A 70 3.15 -28.67 -11.70
CA THR A 70 4.34 -29.12 -11.00
C THR A 70 5.34 -27.99 -10.88
N LEU A 71 5.73 -27.66 -9.66
CA LEU A 71 6.70 -26.63 -9.33
C LEU A 71 8.07 -27.27 -9.06
N TYR A 72 9.10 -26.78 -9.72
CA TYR A 72 10.48 -27.22 -9.56
C TYR A 72 11.38 -26.05 -9.20
N ASP A 73 12.48 -26.34 -8.50
CA ASP A 73 13.60 -25.39 -8.39
C ASP A 73 14.54 -25.47 -9.60
N GLU A 74 15.46 -24.50 -9.69
CA GLU A 74 16.52 -24.43 -10.71
C GLU A 74 17.42 -25.68 -10.84
N ASN A 75 17.42 -26.58 -9.85
CA ASN A 75 18.17 -27.83 -9.86
C ASN A 75 17.29 -29.04 -10.25
N ASN A 76 16.09 -28.80 -10.79
CA ASN A 76 15.07 -29.79 -11.13
C ASN A 76 14.56 -30.59 -9.93
N ARG A 77 14.63 -30.03 -8.71
CA ARG A 77 14.05 -30.67 -7.52
C ARG A 77 12.56 -30.34 -7.48
N LEU A 78 11.74 -31.37 -7.28
CA LEU A 78 10.30 -31.21 -7.08
C LEU A 78 10.03 -30.46 -5.78
N ILE A 79 9.34 -29.32 -5.88
CA ILE A 79 8.92 -28.50 -4.75
C ILE A 79 7.49 -28.84 -4.35
N ASP A 80 6.58 -28.84 -5.33
CA ASP A 80 5.20 -29.26 -5.11
C ASP A 80 4.57 -29.74 -6.42
N GLN A 81 3.55 -30.58 -6.32
CA GLN A 81 2.76 -31.06 -7.45
C GLN A 81 1.31 -31.27 -7.03
N ASN A 82 0.39 -30.89 -7.91
CA ASN A 82 -1.02 -31.15 -7.70
C ASN A 82 -1.74 -31.32 -9.05
N TYR A 83 -2.96 -31.84 -9.02
CA TYR A 83 -3.79 -32.02 -10.21
C TYR A 83 -5.24 -31.67 -9.91
N THR A 84 -6.03 -31.43 -10.96
CA THR A 84 -7.48 -31.22 -10.86
C THR A 84 -8.20 -31.74 -12.10
N TYR A 85 -9.51 -31.95 -11.97
CA TYR A 85 -10.39 -32.23 -13.10
C TYR A 85 -11.05 -30.95 -13.58
N VAL A 86 -11.14 -30.80 -14.89
CA VAL A 86 -11.89 -29.71 -15.51
C VAL A 86 -13.38 -29.96 -15.31
N MET A 87 -14.06 -28.96 -14.73
CA MET A 87 -15.50 -29.02 -14.41
C MET A 87 -16.36 -29.01 -15.70
N GLU A 88 -17.65 -29.32 -15.56
CA GLU A 88 -18.64 -29.22 -16.67
C GLU A 88 -18.69 -27.82 -17.29
N SER A 89 -18.40 -26.77 -16.52
CA SER A 89 -18.31 -25.39 -17.01
C SER A 89 -17.09 -25.13 -17.91
N GLY A 90 -16.16 -26.09 -18.01
CA GLY A 90 -14.88 -25.94 -18.68
C GLY A 90 -13.81 -25.23 -17.84
N LEU A 91 -14.12 -24.83 -16.60
CA LEU A 91 -13.18 -24.18 -15.69
C LEU A 91 -12.39 -25.18 -14.85
N TRP A 92 -11.16 -24.82 -14.50
CA TRP A 92 -10.33 -25.57 -13.55
C TRP A 92 -9.50 -24.64 -12.67
N LYS A 93 -9.15 -25.12 -11.48
CA LYS A 93 -8.30 -24.43 -10.49
C LYS A 93 -7.39 -25.45 -9.80
N ILE A 94 -6.10 -25.15 -9.70
CA ILE A 94 -5.08 -25.91 -8.96
C ILE A 94 -4.44 -24.98 -7.94
N GLU A 95 -4.12 -25.51 -6.76
CA GLU A 95 -3.34 -24.82 -5.74
C GLU A 95 -2.05 -25.60 -5.49
N LEU A 96 -0.92 -24.89 -5.53
CA LEU A 96 0.39 -25.39 -5.14
C LEU A 96 0.90 -24.60 -3.94
N LYS A 97 1.61 -25.25 -3.02
CA LYS A 97 2.28 -24.57 -1.91
C LYS A 97 3.47 -23.78 -2.44
N SER A 98 3.51 -22.49 -2.14
CA SER A 98 4.70 -21.68 -2.41
C SER A 98 5.83 -22.00 -1.42
N PRO A 99 7.09 -22.01 -1.86
CA PRO A 99 8.22 -22.07 -0.95
C PRO A 99 8.35 -20.77 -0.15
N SER A 100 9.13 -20.81 0.94
CA SER A 100 9.57 -19.58 1.59
C SER A 100 10.46 -18.75 0.66
N ALA A 101 10.46 -17.43 0.86
CA ALA A 101 11.25 -16.53 0.05
C ALA A 101 12.74 -16.91 0.05
N SER A 102 13.34 -16.80 -1.13
CA SER A 102 14.77 -17.03 -1.36
C SER A 102 15.15 -16.45 -2.71
N TYR A 103 16.45 -16.28 -2.96
CA TYR A 103 16.95 -15.87 -4.27
C TYR A 103 17.00 -16.98 -5.32
N LYS A 104 16.50 -18.19 -4.99
CA LYS A 104 16.41 -19.29 -5.94
C LYS A 104 15.40 -18.98 -7.03
N LYS A 105 15.68 -19.46 -8.23
CA LYS A 105 14.72 -19.45 -9.34
C LYS A 105 13.94 -20.75 -9.37
N TYR A 106 12.69 -20.64 -9.78
CA TYR A 106 11.77 -21.78 -9.94
C TYR A 106 11.21 -21.81 -11.36
N TYR A 107 10.66 -22.95 -11.74
CA TYR A 107 9.86 -23.06 -12.95
C TYR A 107 8.64 -23.94 -12.71
N LEU A 108 7.54 -23.58 -13.36
CA LEU A 108 6.24 -24.22 -13.25
C LEU A 108 5.92 -24.93 -14.56
N VAL A 109 5.60 -26.21 -14.48
CA VAL A 109 5.13 -27.03 -15.60
C VAL A 109 3.65 -27.30 -15.41
N ILE A 110 2.82 -26.90 -16.37
CA ILE A 110 1.39 -27.16 -16.41
C ILE A 110 1.12 -28.04 -17.63
N GLU A 111 0.45 -29.17 -17.44
CA GLU A 111 0.26 -30.15 -18.50
C GLU A 111 -1.07 -30.90 -18.39
N ASP A 112 -1.55 -31.36 -19.55
CA ASP A 112 -2.59 -32.38 -19.67
C ASP A 112 -1.97 -33.64 -20.33
N SER A 113 -2.77 -34.57 -20.86
CA SER A 113 -2.23 -35.79 -21.48
C SER A 113 -1.55 -35.58 -22.84
N VAL A 114 -1.62 -34.38 -23.44
CA VAL A 114 -1.14 -34.05 -24.80
C VAL A 114 -0.34 -32.74 -24.85
N ASN A 115 -0.74 -31.73 -24.09
CA ASN A 115 -0.22 -30.36 -24.12
C ASN A 115 0.57 -30.05 -22.85
N GLN A 116 1.59 -29.20 -22.99
CA GLN A 116 2.43 -28.75 -21.88
C GLN A 116 2.76 -27.26 -22.06
N LYS A 117 2.75 -26.52 -20.95
CA LYS A 117 3.23 -25.14 -20.85
C LYS A 117 4.22 -25.06 -19.70
N THR A 118 5.39 -24.48 -19.95
CA THR A 118 6.41 -24.22 -18.93
C THR A 118 6.54 -22.71 -18.74
N ILE A 119 6.53 -22.27 -17.49
CA ILE A 119 6.79 -20.89 -17.07
C ILE A 119 8.08 -20.90 -16.27
N LYS A 120 9.04 -20.04 -16.65
CA LYS A 120 10.40 -20.03 -16.11
C LYS A 120 10.68 -18.76 -15.33
N ASP A 121 11.79 -18.79 -14.60
CA ASP A 121 12.27 -17.63 -13.84
C ASP A 121 11.23 -17.09 -12.84
N ILE A 122 10.59 -18.02 -12.13
CA ILE A 122 9.61 -17.69 -11.10
C ILE A 122 10.35 -17.39 -9.80
N HIS A 123 9.96 -16.29 -9.15
CA HIS A 123 10.45 -15.88 -7.85
C HIS A 123 9.32 -15.93 -6.81
N PHE A 124 9.67 -16.30 -5.57
CA PHE A 124 8.75 -16.24 -4.43
C PHE A 124 9.29 -15.26 -3.40
N GLY A 125 8.44 -14.30 -3.02
CA GLY A 125 8.78 -13.15 -2.21
C GLY A 125 7.53 -12.50 -1.64
N ASP A 126 7.64 -11.26 -1.16
CA ASP A 126 6.47 -10.49 -0.74
C ASP A 126 5.99 -9.59 -1.88
N ILE A 127 4.69 -9.66 -2.17
CA ILE A 127 4.06 -8.94 -3.27
C ILE A 127 3.20 -7.81 -2.71
N TRP A 128 3.35 -6.61 -3.26
CA TRP A 128 2.63 -5.42 -2.82
C TRP A 128 1.78 -4.88 -3.96
N LEU A 129 0.54 -4.46 -3.67
CA LEU A 129 -0.30 -3.76 -4.63
C LEU A 129 -0.14 -2.26 -4.42
N LEU A 130 0.22 -1.51 -5.45
CA LEU A 130 0.28 -0.05 -5.42
C LEU A 130 -0.82 0.52 -6.32
N ALA A 131 -1.76 1.25 -5.73
CA ALA A 131 -2.91 1.82 -6.42
C ALA A 131 -3.12 3.31 -6.07
N GLY A 132 -3.72 4.03 -7.02
CA GLY A 132 -4.06 5.46 -6.88
C GLY A 132 -3.44 6.37 -7.96
N GLU A 133 -3.28 7.64 -7.64
CA GLU A 133 -2.94 8.75 -8.54
C GLU A 133 -1.73 9.59 -8.07
N GLY A 134 -1.33 10.63 -8.81
CA GLY A 134 -0.33 11.60 -8.36
C GLY A 134 1.10 11.05 -8.33
N PHE A 135 1.92 11.48 -7.37
CA PHE A 135 3.37 11.23 -7.41
C PHE A 135 3.77 9.75 -7.48
N VAL A 136 2.89 8.83 -7.07
CA VAL A 136 3.19 7.40 -7.22
C VAL A 136 3.22 6.98 -8.70
N ASN A 137 2.64 7.72 -9.64
CA ASN A 137 2.74 7.46 -11.08
C ASN A 137 4.03 7.98 -11.72
N ILE A 138 4.80 8.84 -11.03
CA ILE A 138 6.01 9.46 -11.60
C ILE A 138 7.03 8.36 -11.94
N PRO A 139 7.47 8.25 -13.21
CA PRO A 139 8.44 7.25 -13.63
C PRO A 139 9.79 7.42 -12.93
N LEU A 140 10.48 6.32 -12.69
CA LEU A 140 11.84 6.30 -12.13
C LEU A 140 12.82 7.12 -12.97
N SER A 141 12.64 7.17 -14.29
CA SER A 141 13.49 7.93 -15.21
C SER A 141 13.41 9.44 -15.00
N GLU A 142 12.29 9.96 -14.48
CA GLU A 142 12.16 11.38 -14.15
C GLU A 142 12.94 11.76 -12.88
N ILE A 143 13.16 10.79 -11.98
CA ILE A 143 13.89 10.98 -10.72
C ILE A 143 15.38 10.71 -10.88
N ARG A 144 15.77 9.58 -11.49
CA ARG A 144 17.18 9.15 -11.59
C ARG A 144 17.81 9.42 -12.95
N GLY A 145 17.05 9.92 -13.92
CA GLY A 145 17.46 9.95 -15.31
C GLY A 145 17.35 8.58 -16.00
N PRO A 146 17.65 8.51 -17.30
CA PRO A 146 17.55 7.28 -18.08
C PRO A 146 18.55 6.22 -17.61
N ILE A 147 18.12 4.95 -17.56
CA ILE A 147 19.03 3.83 -17.35
C ILE A 147 19.75 3.56 -18.67
N LEU A 148 21.04 3.89 -18.72
CA LEU A 148 21.87 3.70 -19.92
C LEU A 148 22.41 2.27 -20.05
N GLU A 149 22.52 1.55 -18.94
CA GLU A 149 22.91 0.13 -18.90
C GLU A 149 22.15 -0.60 -17.76
N PRO A 150 21.72 -1.87 -17.95
CA PRO A 150 21.10 -2.64 -16.88
C PRO A 150 22.06 -2.75 -15.68
N THR A 151 21.68 -2.16 -14.55
CA THR A 151 22.49 -2.25 -13.33
C THR A 151 22.30 -3.63 -12.71
N ALA A 152 23.40 -4.36 -12.54
CA ALA A 152 23.38 -5.63 -11.81
C ALA A 152 23.16 -5.34 -10.32
N SER A 153 21.91 -5.31 -9.89
CA SER A 153 21.55 -5.26 -8.47
C SER A 153 21.60 -6.68 -7.89
N PRO A 154 22.19 -6.89 -6.70
CA PRO A 154 22.06 -8.16 -5.98
C PRO A 154 20.63 -8.38 -5.45
N LEU A 155 19.80 -7.33 -5.41
CA LEU A 155 18.42 -7.41 -4.96
C LEU A 155 17.52 -7.92 -6.09
N VAL A 156 16.66 -8.88 -5.74
CA VAL A 156 15.69 -9.46 -6.68
C VAL A 156 14.36 -8.70 -6.52
N MET A 157 14.07 -7.80 -7.46
CA MET A 157 12.84 -7.02 -7.45
C MET A 157 12.01 -7.28 -8.71
N GLY A 158 10.69 -7.38 -8.54
CA GLY A 158 9.73 -7.58 -9.62
C GLY A 158 8.75 -6.43 -9.73
N PHE A 159 8.34 -6.07 -10.95
CA PHE A 159 7.30 -5.08 -11.18
C PHE A 159 6.32 -5.60 -12.20
N TYR A 160 5.04 -5.65 -11.86
CA TYR A 160 3.97 -6.04 -12.77
C TYR A 160 3.09 -4.83 -13.07
N LYS A 161 3.02 -4.40 -14.33
CA LYS A 161 2.18 -3.27 -14.72
C LYS A 161 0.81 -3.76 -15.15
N GLN A 162 -0.23 -3.39 -14.42
CA GLN A 162 -1.61 -3.66 -14.82
C GLN A 162 -2.13 -2.50 -15.71
N GLY A 163 -2.17 -2.76 -17.02
CA GLY A 163 -2.84 -1.88 -17.98
C GLY A 163 -4.36 -2.01 -17.91
N PHE A 164 -5.06 -1.29 -18.79
CA PHE A 164 -6.52 -1.38 -18.89
C PHE A 164 -6.99 -2.70 -19.52
N ASP A 165 -6.26 -3.18 -20.54
CA ASP A 165 -6.64 -4.39 -21.29
C ASP A 165 -5.85 -5.63 -20.85
N GLN A 166 -4.58 -5.42 -20.51
CA GLN A 166 -3.63 -6.48 -20.18
C GLN A 166 -2.59 -5.99 -19.18
N GLY A 167 -2.05 -6.92 -18.40
CA GLY A 167 -0.87 -6.66 -17.59
C GLY A 167 0.33 -7.51 -17.99
N ALA A 168 1.52 -7.07 -17.56
CA ALA A 168 2.77 -7.76 -17.84
C ALA A 168 3.82 -7.49 -16.77
N TRP A 169 4.67 -8.48 -16.51
CA TRP A 169 5.90 -8.30 -15.76
C TRP A 169 6.88 -7.47 -16.59
N ILE A 170 7.49 -6.47 -15.95
CA ILE A 170 8.48 -5.58 -16.57
C ILE A 170 9.85 -6.24 -16.42
N ASP A 171 10.50 -6.52 -17.56
CA ASP A 171 11.85 -7.06 -17.60
C ASP A 171 12.88 -5.99 -17.19
N PRO A 172 13.62 -6.17 -16.07
CA PRO A 172 14.61 -5.22 -15.60
C PRO A 172 15.82 -5.05 -16.52
N ALA A 173 16.01 -5.95 -17.50
CA ALA A 173 17.07 -5.84 -18.49
C ALA A 173 16.74 -4.87 -19.64
N ARG A 174 15.51 -4.35 -19.72
CA ARG A 174 15.10 -3.42 -20.78
C ARG A 174 15.57 -1.99 -20.50
N LEU A 175 15.97 -1.27 -21.55
CA LEU A 175 16.39 0.13 -21.46
C LEU A 175 15.26 1.08 -21.05
N ASP A 176 14.01 0.73 -21.38
CA ASP A 176 12.80 1.48 -21.00
C ASP A 176 12.23 1.06 -19.63
N PHE A 177 13.00 0.32 -18.81
CA PHE A 177 12.57 -0.10 -17.47
C PHE A 177 12.20 1.10 -16.59
N ALA A 178 13.07 2.12 -16.55
CA ALA A 178 12.86 3.30 -15.71
C ALA A 178 11.67 4.16 -16.13
N ASP A 179 11.25 4.09 -17.40
CA ASP A 179 10.04 4.77 -17.88
C ASP A 179 8.76 3.99 -17.54
N GLN A 180 8.88 2.69 -17.27
CA GLN A 180 7.74 1.82 -17.00
C GLN A 180 7.43 1.65 -15.51
N VAL A 181 8.43 1.85 -14.66
CA VAL A 181 8.34 1.64 -13.21
C VAL A 181 8.21 2.98 -12.48
N SER A 182 7.24 3.05 -11.58
CA SER A 182 7.10 4.16 -10.63
C SER A 182 8.36 4.32 -9.78
N GLY A 183 8.85 5.55 -9.64
CA GLY A 183 9.96 5.86 -8.73
C GLY A 183 9.66 5.50 -7.29
N PHE A 184 8.44 5.79 -6.82
CA PHE A 184 7.98 5.39 -5.50
C PHE A 184 8.02 3.86 -5.33
N ALA A 185 7.47 3.12 -6.29
CA ALA A 185 7.47 1.65 -6.24
C ALA A 185 8.88 1.07 -6.21
N TYR A 186 9.80 1.66 -6.99
CA TYR A 186 11.19 1.24 -7.03
C TYR A 186 11.87 1.44 -5.67
N TYR A 187 11.80 2.64 -5.09
CA TYR A 187 12.43 2.92 -3.80
C TYR A 187 11.79 2.13 -2.65
N PHE A 188 10.48 1.90 -2.71
CA PHE A 188 9.78 1.04 -1.76
C PHE A 188 10.30 -0.40 -1.83
N ALA A 189 10.30 -1.01 -3.04
CA ALA A 189 10.76 -2.38 -3.23
C ALA A 189 12.24 -2.53 -2.85
N TRP A 190 13.08 -1.57 -3.22
CA TRP A 190 14.50 -1.56 -2.90
C TRP A 190 14.77 -1.45 -1.40
N GLY A 191 14.09 -0.51 -0.74
CA GLY A 191 14.24 -0.29 0.70
C GLY A 191 13.85 -1.53 1.49
N LEU A 192 12.75 -2.18 1.11
CA LEU A 192 12.27 -3.38 1.77
C LEU A 192 13.13 -4.61 1.46
N ALA A 193 13.51 -4.81 0.19
CA ALA A 193 14.35 -5.94 -0.23
C ALA A 193 15.73 -5.92 0.46
N GLN A 194 16.31 -4.73 0.66
CA GLN A 194 17.56 -4.60 1.41
C GLN A 194 17.42 -4.93 2.89
N LYS A 195 16.32 -4.50 3.53
CA LYS A 195 16.15 -4.73 4.98
C LYS A 195 15.76 -6.16 5.29
N LEU A 196 14.96 -6.79 4.44
CA LEU A 196 14.45 -8.14 4.66
C LEU A 196 15.30 -9.24 4.01
N GLU A 197 16.17 -8.89 3.06
CA GLU A 197 16.99 -9.82 2.30
C GLU A 197 16.16 -10.92 1.58
N ILE A 198 15.00 -10.52 1.05
CA ILE A 198 14.10 -11.38 0.27
C ILE A 198 13.70 -10.71 -1.05
N PRO A 199 13.21 -11.48 -2.05
CA PRO A 199 12.59 -10.89 -3.22
C PRO A 199 11.36 -10.08 -2.85
N ILE A 200 11.21 -8.89 -3.45
CA ILE A 200 10.04 -8.02 -3.29
C ILE A 200 9.48 -7.71 -4.67
N ALA A 201 8.16 -7.77 -4.83
CA ALA A 201 7.52 -7.31 -6.07
C ALA A 201 6.40 -6.32 -5.82
N VAL A 202 6.17 -5.44 -6.79
CA VAL A 202 5.07 -4.47 -6.75
C VAL A 202 4.21 -4.60 -8.00
N VAL A 203 2.91 -4.79 -7.78
CA VAL A 203 1.86 -4.72 -8.80
C VAL A 203 1.43 -3.26 -8.92
N LEU A 204 1.66 -2.66 -10.08
CA LEU A 204 1.39 -1.26 -10.39
C LEU A 204 0.00 -1.14 -11.02
N ALA A 205 -0.96 -0.70 -10.21
CA ALA A 205 -2.35 -0.43 -10.60
C ALA A 205 -2.64 1.07 -10.43
N GLN A 206 -1.86 1.90 -11.12
CA GLN A 206 -1.88 3.36 -10.95
C GLN A 206 -2.52 4.03 -12.17
N VAL A 207 -3.24 5.12 -11.94
CA VAL A 207 -3.89 5.95 -12.96
C VAL A 207 -3.93 7.40 -12.47
N GLU A 208 -3.45 8.32 -13.29
CA GLU A 208 -3.50 9.76 -13.01
C GLU A 208 -4.91 10.32 -13.15
N GLU A 209 -5.17 11.44 -12.45
CA GLU A 209 -6.44 12.17 -12.51
C GLU A 209 -7.65 11.24 -12.26
N SER A 210 -7.60 10.47 -11.16
CA SER A 210 -8.63 9.48 -10.85
C SER A 210 -9.29 9.73 -9.49
N HIS A 211 -10.62 9.79 -9.52
CA HIS A 211 -11.46 9.97 -8.35
C HIS A 211 -11.69 8.67 -7.62
N LEU A 212 -11.93 8.75 -6.32
CA LEU A 212 -12.13 7.59 -5.45
C LEU A 212 -13.22 6.66 -5.97
N ASP A 213 -14.30 7.21 -6.54
CA ASP A 213 -15.44 6.41 -7.01
C ASP A 213 -15.11 5.50 -8.20
N ALA A 214 -14.10 5.82 -9.01
CA ALA A 214 -13.62 4.96 -10.09
C ALA A 214 -12.99 3.66 -9.55
N TRP A 215 -12.46 3.68 -8.32
CA TRP A 215 -11.80 2.57 -7.66
C TRP A 215 -12.72 1.73 -6.76
N VAL A 216 -13.95 2.17 -6.53
CA VAL A 216 -14.94 1.46 -5.74
C VAL A 216 -15.61 0.36 -6.57
N SER A 217 -15.84 -0.83 -6.01
CA SER A 217 -16.48 -1.91 -6.75
C SER A 217 -17.92 -1.58 -7.16
N PRO A 218 -18.40 -2.05 -8.33
CA PRO A 218 -19.81 -1.89 -8.72
C PRO A 218 -20.80 -2.45 -7.69
N GLU A 219 -20.40 -3.47 -6.93
CA GLU A 219 -21.18 -4.03 -5.83
C GLU A 219 -21.39 -2.98 -4.71
N LEU A 220 -20.34 -2.29 -4.28
CA LEU A 220 -20.47 -1.22 -3.29
C LEU A 220 -21.29 -0.04 -3.80
N ILE A 221 -21.08 0.40 -5.04
CA ILE A 221 -21.84 1.51 -5.66
C ILE A 221 -23.35 1.19 -5.68
N SER A 222 -23.71 -0.06 -5.99
CA SER A 222 -25.12 -0.49 -6.07
C SER A 222 -25.76 -0.74 -4.71
N THR A 223 -24.99 -1.11 -3.68
CA THR A 223 -25.53 -1.56 -2.38
C THR A 223 -25.34 -0.58 -1.22
N LYS A 224 -24.43 0.39 -1.31
CA LYS A 224 -24.14 1.35 -0.22
C LYS A 224 -24.62 2.75 -0.58
N GLU A 225 -25.67 3.20 0.09
CA GLU A 225 -26.22 4.55 -0.12
C GLU A 225 -25.19 5.66 0.12
N THR A 226 -24.28 5.50 1.09
CA THR A 226 -23.20 6.46 1.35
C THR A 226 -22.23 6.58 0.17
N VAL A 227 -21.88 5.47 -0.48
CA VAL A 227 -21.01 5.46 -1.67
C VAL A 227 -21.74 6.09 -2.85
N ARG A 228 -23.04 5.79 -3.01
CA ARG A 228 -23.86 6.44 -4.05
C ARG A 228 -23.96 7.95 -3.83
N ALA A 229 -24.23 8.38 -2.59
CA ALA A 229 -24.34 9.79 -2.25
C ALA A 229 -23.04 10.56 -2.53
N PHE A 230 -21.88 9.94 -2.25
CA PHE A 230 -20.55 10.48 -2.58
C PHE A 230 -20.43 10.86 -4.06
N SER A 231 -20.65 9.91 -4.97
CA SER A 231 -20.61 10.18 -6.42
C SER A 231 -21.74 11.07 -6.92
N THR A 232 -22.88 11.11 -6.23
CA THR A 232 -24.03 11.95 -6.65
C THR A 232 -23.77 13.43 -6.40
N LEU A 233 -23.10 13.77 -5.29
CA LEU A 233 -22.86 15.16 -4.89
C LEU A 233 -22.07 15.95 -5.94
N THR A 234 -21.20 15.28 -6.70
CA THR A 234 -20.42 15.85 -7.82
C THR A 234 -20.94 15.44 -9.20
N ASN A 235 -22.17 14.92 -9.31
CA ASN A 235 -22.80 14.49 -10.57
C ASN A 235 -22.05 13.38 -11.34
N ARG A 236 -21.18 12.64 -10.65
CA ARG A 236 -20.38 11.54 -11.19
C ARG A 236 -21.12 10.22 -11.21
N TYR A 237 -22.15 10.06 -10.36
CA TYR A 237 -23.01 8.88 -10.39
C TYR A 237 -23.75 8.73 -11.74
N LYS A 238 -23.73 7.52 -12.30
CA LYS A 238 -24.45 7.14 -13.53
C LYS A 238 -25.26 5.87 -13.29
N ASP A 239 -26.37 5.67 -13.99
CA ASP A 239 -27.17 4.45 -13.83
C ASP A 239 -26.48 3.20 -14.42
N GLU A 240 -25.58 3.38 -15.39
CA GLU A 240 -24.83 2.31 -16.04
C GLU A 240 -23.33 2.65 -16.09
N ILE A 241 -22.50 1.63 -15.81
CA ILE A 241 -21.05 1.68 -16.03
C ILE A 241 -20.81 1.23 -17.47
N THR A 242 -20.61 2.18 -18.37
CA THR A 242 -20.36 1.94 -19.80
C THR A 242 -18.87 1.98 -20.16
N GLY A 243 -18.02 2.19 -19.14
CA GLY A 243 -16.67 2.71 -19.26
C GLY A 243 -15.82 2.10 -20.37
N SER A 244 -15.08 2.96 -21.02
CA SER A 244 -13.98 2.62 -21.91
C SER A 244 -12.68 3.18 -21.34
N LYS A 245 -11.54 2.83 -21.95
CA LYS A 245 -10.24 3.38 -21.56
C LYS A 245 -10.21 4.91 -21.63
N GLU A 246 -11.00 5.50 -22.53
CA GLU A 246 -11.14 6.95 -22.70
C GLU A 246 -12.01 7.61 -21.61
N ALA A 247 -12.83 6.83 -20.90
CA ALA A 247 -13.64 7.24 -19.77
C ALA A 247 -13.21 6.49 -18.49
N TYR A 248 -11.89 6.35 -18.30
CA TYR A 248 -11.32 5.51 -17.26
C TYR A 248 -11.75 5.92 -15.84
N ASP A 249 -12.00 7.21 -15.65
CA ASP A 249 -12.38 7.81 -14.39
C ASP A 249 -13.88 7.63 -14.09
N GLN A 250 -14.65 6.90 -14.90
CA GLN A 250 -16.03 6.57 -14.55
C GLN A 250 -16.09 5.70 -13.29
N MET A 251 -17.09 5.95 -12.43
CA MET A 251 -17.33 5.16 -11.21
C MET A 251 -17.25 3.63 -11.46
N GLY A 252 -16.45 2.96 -10.64
CA GLY A 252 -16.17 1.52 -10.67
C GLY A 252 -15.36 0.99 -11.86
N TYR A 253 -14.99 1.81 -12.84
CA TYR A 253 -14.25 1.32 -14.00
C TYR A 253 -12.79 0.94 -13.67
N LEU A 254 -12.10 1.70 -12.83
CA LEU A 254 -10.73 1.36 -12.40
C LEU A 254 -10.73 0.13 -11.49
N PHE A 255 -11.75 -0.05 -10.67
CA PHE A 255 -11.92 -1.31 -9.95
C PHE A 255 -11.95 -2.50 -10.91
N GLU A 256 -12.79 -2.45 -11.95
CA GLU A 256 -12.95 -3.54 -12.92
C GLU A 256 -11.71 -3.76 -13.80
N SER A 257 -11.06 -2.68 -14.25
CA SER A 257 -9.96 -2.75 -15.22
C SER A 257 -8.56 -2.85 -14.60
N LYS A 258 -8.36 -2.31 -13.40
CA LYS A 258 -7.06 -2.26 -12.72
C LYS A 258 -6.96 -3.18 -11.51
N ILE A 259 -8.02 -3.33 -10.73
CA ILE A 259 -7.96 -4.06 -9.45
C ILE A 259 -8.43 -5.49 -9.64
N ARG A 260 -9.65 -5.71 -10.16
CA ARG A 260 -10.25 -7.04 -10.34
C ARG A 260 -9.34 -8.06 -11.07
N PRO A 261 -8.59 -7.71 -12.13
CA PRO A 261 -7.73 -8.68 -12.82
C PRO A 261 -6.58 -9.21 -11.95
N VAL A 262 -6.15 -8.44 -10.96
CA VAL A 262 -5.00 -8.77 -10.11
C VAL A 262 -5.40 -9.18 -8.68
N LEU A 263 -6.69 -9.09 -8.30
CA LEU A 263 -7.19 -9.57 -7.00
C LEU A 263 -7.02 -11.07 -6.77
N LYS A 264 -6.79 -11.87 -7.82
CA LYS A 264 -6.48 -13.30 -7.69
C LYS A 264 -5.06 -13.57 -7.20
N MET A 265 -4.15 -12.59 -7.28
CA MET A 265 -2.83 -12.70 -6.67
C MET A 265 -2.96 -12.54 -5.16
N ARG A 266 -2.02 -13.13 -4.44
CA ARG A 266 -1.83 -12.89 -3.00
C ARG A 266 -0.87 -11.73 -2.80
N TYR A 267 -1.10 -10.95 -1.75
CA TYR A 267 -0.34 -9.76 -1.42
C TYR A 267 0.05 -9.77 0.06
N GLN A 268 1.21 -9.20 0.35
CA GLN A 268 1.64 -8.88 1.70
C GLN A 268 0.99 -7.58 2.22
N GLY A 269 0.61 -6.68 1.31
CA GLY A 269 -0.12 -5.47 1.63
C GLY A 269 -0.48 -4.59 0.42
N ILE A 270 -1.30 -3.57 0.66
CA ILE A 270 -1.74 -2.57 -0.31
C ILE A 270 -1.16 -1.21 0.07
N LEU A 271 -0.62 -0.50 -0.91
CA LEU A 271 -0.18 0.88 -0.83
C LEU A 271 -1.17 1.74 -1.63
N TRP A 272 -1.81 2.69 -0.96
CA TRP A 272 -2.86 3.52 -1.52
C TRP A 272 -2.48 5.00 -1.42
N TYR A 273 -2.49 5.70 -2.55
CA TYR A 273 -2.27 7.15 -2.59
C TYR A 273 -3.22 7.81 -3.60
N GLN A 274 -4.25 8.49 -3.09
CA GLN A 274 -5.30 9.10 -3.91
C GLN A 274 -6.02 10.18 -3.11
N GLY A 275 -6.50 11.22 -3.80
CA GLY A 275 -7.43 12.19 -3.22
C GLY A 275 -7.44 13.54 -3.93
N ILE A 276 -6.40 13.88 -4.67
CA ILE A 276 -6.25 15.20 -5.27
C ILE A 276 -7.29 15.47 -6.36
N SER A 277 -7.69 14.47 -7.13
CA SER A 277 -8.75 14.64 -8.14
C SER A 277 -10.10 14.96 -7.49
N ASP A 278 -10.45 14.23 -6.42
CA ASP A 278 -11.67 14.50 -5.64
C ASP A 278 -11.64 15.89 -4.99
N LEU A 279 -10.46 16.36 -4.58
CA LEU A 279 -10.29 17.72 -4.07
C LEU A 279 -10.49 18.78 -5.16
N GLN A 280 -9.96 18.56 -6.36
CA GLN A 280 -10.10 19.50 -7.48
C GLN A 280 -11.56 19.62 -7.92
N GLU A 281 -12.34 18.54 -7.87
CA GLU A 281 -13.79 18.53 -8.16
C GLU A 281 -14.59 19.46 -7.22
N LEU A 282 -14.07 19.73 -6.02
CA LEU A 282 -14.69 20.64 -5.04
C LEU A 282 -14.40 22.13 -5.28
N SER A 283 -13.58 22.46 -6.29
CA SER A 283 -13.22 23.86 -6.59
C SER A 283 -14.47 24.65 -6.97
N GLY A 284 -14.75 25.73 -6.24
CA GLY A 284 -15.94 26.56 -6.45
C GLY A 284 -17.24 26.06 -5.79
N CYS A 285 -17.23 24.91 -5.11
CA CYS A 285 -18.37 24.45 -4.30
C CYS A 285 -18.57 25.30 -3.04
N ALA A 286 -19.80 25.34 -2.51
CA ALA A 286 -20.07 25.97 -1.21
C ALA A 286 -19.40 25.19 -0.07
N SER A 287 -19.07 25.87 1.04
CA SER A 287 -18.40 25.24 2.19
C SER A 287 -19.18 24.03 2.75
N GLU A 288 -20.50 24.14 2.85
CA GLU A 288 -21.37 23.07 3.36
C GLU A 288 -21.31 21.81 2.46
N ASP A 289 -21.23 22.00 1.14
CA ASP A 289 -21.10 20.90 0.18
C ASP A 289 -19.72 20.24 0.27
N LYS A 290 -18.65 21.02 0.50
CA LYS A 290 -17.29 20.50 0.72
C LYS A 290 -17.21 19.64 1.96
N ASP A 291 -17.74 20.12 3.09
CA ASP A 291 -17.78 19.38 4.35
C ASP A 291 -18.58 18.07 4.22
N GLN A 292 -19.73 18.15 3.54
CA GLN A 292 -20.55 16.97 3.26
C GLN A 292 -19.80 15.98 2.37
N TYR A 293 -19.14 16.46 1.31
CA TYR A 293 -18.40 15.62 0.40
C TYR A 293 -17.23 14.92 1.08
N LEU A 294 -16.40 15.64 1.83
CA LEU A 294 -15.25 15.07 2.55
C LEU A 294 -15.68 14.06 3.62
N THR A 295 -16.83 14.31 4.26
CA THR A 295 -17.46 13.32 5.16
C THR A 295 -17.84 12.05 4.40
N LEU A 296 -18.42 12.18 3.20
CA LEU A 296 -18.78 11.03 2.35
C LEU A 296 -17.54 10.33 1.78
N TYR A 297 -16.50 11.07 1.41
CA TYR A 297 -15.20 10.57 0.96
C TYR A 297 -14.58 9.64 2.01
N SER A 298 -14.45 10.09 3.26
CA SER A 298 -13.88 9.26 4.33
C SER A 298 -14.62 7.94 4.54
N LYS A 299 -15.96 7.95 4.40
CA LYS A 299 -16.80 6.76 4.52
C LYS A 299 -16.69 5.86 3.29
N ALA A 300 -16.66 6.43 2.09
CA ALA A 300 -16.46 5.68 0.85
C ALA A 300 -15.09 4.99 0.85
N LEU A 301 -14.04 5.69 1.31
CA LEU A 301 -12.69 5.17 1.48
C LEU A 301 -12.68 3.99 2.48
N THR A 302 -13.39 4.13 3.60
CA THR A 302 -13.57 3.04 4.58
C THR A 302 -14.24 1.81 3.95
N TYR A 303 -15.29 1.99 3.15
CA TYR A 303 -15.97 0.90 2.46
C TYR A 303 -15.07 0.24 1.40
N LEU A 304 -14.32 1.03 0.63
CA LEU A 304 -13.38 0.53 -0.38
C LEU A 304 -12.36 -0.41 0.27
N PHE A 305 -11.73 0.00 1.37
CA PHE A 305 -10.74 -0.85 2.05
C PHE A 305 -11.35 -2.10 2.67
N SER A 306 -12.56 -2.01 3.22
CA SER A 306 -13.28 -3.18 3.68
C SER A 306 -13.56 -4.18 2.56
N ASP A 307 -13.88 -3.70 1.37
CA ASP A 307 -14.16 -4.56 0.23
C ASP A 307 -12.89 -5.17 -0.36
N TYR A 308 -11.78 -4.42 -0.38
CA TYR A 308 -10.48 -4.93 -0.82
C TYR A 308 -9.94 -5.99 0.15
N TYR A 309 -10.01 -5.71 1.45
CA TYR A 309 -9.61 -6.66 2.50
C TYR A 309 -10.37 -7.98 2.38
N ARG A 310 -11.70 -7.91 2.24
CA ARG A 310 -12.57 -9.09 2.03
C ARG A 310 -12.22 -9.86 0.76
N GLN A 311 -11.96 -9.15 -0.36
CA GLN A 311 -11.64 -9.80 -1.64
C GLN A 311 -10.24 -10.43 -1.66
N LEU A 312 -9.38 -10.06 -0.72
CA LEU A 312 -8.04 -10.62 -0.53
C LEU A 312 -7.99 -11.56 0.68
N ASP A 313 -9.13 -12.14 1.05
CA ASP A 313 -9.30 -13.16 2.10
C ASP A 313 -8.80 -12.72 3.50
N ASP A 314 -8.93 -11.43 3.84
CA ASP A 314 -8.67 -10.88 5.18
C ASP A 314 -7.19 -10.96 5.64
N GLU A 315 -6.24 -11.09 4.72
CA GLU A 315 -4.81 -11.35 5.02
C GLU A 315 -3.86 -10.18 4.63
N VAL A 316 -4.39 -8.98 4.42
CA VAL A 316 -3.59 -7.83 3.94
C VAL A 316 -3.62 -6.63 4.87
N ASP A 317 -2.47 -5.99 5.05
CA ASP A 317 -2.38 -4.64 5.61
C ASP A 317 -2.56 -3.59 4.50
N ILE A 318 -3.22 -2.48 4.82
CA ILE A 318 -3.49 -1.38 3.89
C ILE A 318 -2.85 -0.10 4.42
N TYR A 319 -1.99 0.51 3.61
CA TYR A 319 -1.28 1.75 3.92
C TYR A 319 -1.82 2.88 3.08
N ILE A 320 -2.41 3.86 3.75
CA ILE A 320 -2.97 5.08 3.16
C ILE A 320 -1.89 6.14 3.28
N ILE A 321 -1.33 6.54 2.15
CA ILE A 321 -0.34 7.61 2.08
C ILE A 321 -1.14 8.92 2.07
N GLN A 322 -0.94 9.74 3.11
CA GLN A 322 -1.66 11.01 3.23
C GLN A 322 -1.15 12.02 2.19
N GLU A 323 -2.01 12.92 1.73
CA GLU A 323 -1.59 14.05 0.90
C GLU A 323 -0.53 14.91 1.62
N PRO A 324 0.55 15.30 0.91
CA PRO A 324 1.64 16.09 1.49
C PRO A 324 1.24 17.55 1.67
N SER A 325 2.19 18.38 2.11
CA SER A 325 2.03 19.83 2.21
C SER A 325 2.08 20.49 0.82
N TYR A 326 1.24 21.50 0.61
CA TYR A 326 1.16 22.27 -0.63
C TYR A 326 1.31 23.77 -0.34
N GLU A 327 1.68 24.56 -1.34
CA GLU A 327 1.72 26.02 -1.18
C GLU A 327 0.29 26.55 -0.98
N GLU A 328 0.14 27.66 -0.25
CA GLU A 328 -1.19 28.18 0.15
C GLU A 328 -2.10 28.51 -1.04
N ASP A 329 -1.53 28.95 -2.16
CA ASP A 329 -2.24 29.35 -3.36
C ASP A 329 -2.60 28.18 -4.28
N GLU A 330 -1.91 27.04 -4.17
CA GLU A 330 -2.03 25.89 -5.08
C GLU A 330 -3.43 25.24 -5.00
N PHE A 331 -4.03 25.26 -3.81
CA PHE A 331 -5.37 24.73 -3.54
C PHE A 331 -6.23 25.71 -2.74
N ALA A 332 -6.03 27.03 -2.87
CA ALA A 332 -6.76 28.01 -2.06
C ALA A 332 -8.31 27.89 -2.15
N GLU A 333 -8.83 27.42 -3.28
CA GLU A 333 -10.27 27.19 -3.49
C GLU A 333 -10.73 25.78 -3.10
N ALA A 334 -9.82 24.87 -2.73
CA ALA A 334 -10.09 23.46 -2.44
C ALA A 334 -9.61 23.08 -1.01
N ASP A 335 -10.44 22.39 -0.24
CA ASP A 335 -10.14 22.09 1.18
C ASP A 335 -9.14 20.93 1.37
N ILE A 336 -7.84 21.20 1.12
CA ILE A 336 -6.76 20.20 1.28
C ILE A 336 -6.63 19.72 2.74
N VAL A 337 -6.90 20.60 3.71
CA VAL A 337 -6.86 20.27 5.13
C VAL A 337 -7.95 19.26 5.46
N GLY A 338 -9.16 19.51 4.97
CA GLY A 338 -10.28 18.60 5.05
C GLY A 338 -10.05 17.27 4.33
N LEU A 339 -9.35 17.25 3.19
CA LEU A 339 -8.94 16.00 2.54
C LEU A 339 -7.99 15.17 3.42
N ARG A 340 -6.94 15.78 3.98
CA ARG A 340 -6.01 15.09 4.89
C ARG A 340 -6.75 14.52 6.10
N GLN A 341 -7.72 15.25 6.65
CA GLN A 341 -8.58 14.77 7.72
C GLN A 341 -9.45 13.59 7.26
N ALA A 342 -10.07 13.67 6.08
CA ALA A 342 -10.91 12.62 5.55
C ALA A 342 -10.13 11.30 5.31
N GLN A 343 -8.89 11.40 4.80
CA GLN A 343 -7.96 10.28 4.66
C GLN A 343 -7.60 9.66 6.01
N ALA A 344 -7.29 10.50 7.00
CA ALA A 344 -7.02 10.08 8.37
C ALA A 344 -8.24 9.35 8.99
N MET A 345 -9.43 9.96 8.94
CA MET A 345 -10.67 9.37 9.44
C MET A 345 -11.02 8.04 8.75
N GLY A 346 -10.82 7.94 7.43
CA GLY A 346 -11.02 6.71 6.68
C GLY A 346 -10.08 5.56 7.10
N SER A 347 -8.97 5.88 7.77
CA SER A 347 -8.00 4.89 8.27
C SER A 347 -8.29 4.37 9.68
N TYR A 348 -9.15 5.05 10.46
CA TYR A 348 -9.29 4.78 11.90
C TYR A 348 -10.22 3.62 12.23
N PHE A 349 -11.08 3.22 11.30
CA PHE A 349 -12.12 2.24 11.58
C PHE A 349 -11.58 0.80 11.67
N TYR A 350 -10.58 0.45 10.86
CA TYR A 350 -10.04 -0.91 10.79
C TYR A 350 -8.61 -0.97 11.32
N THR A 351 -8.28 -2.07 12.00
CA THR A 351 -6.91 -2.29 12.51
C THR A 351 -5.93 -2.62 11.39
N TYR A 352 -6.40 -3.16 10.27
CA TYR A 352 -5.58 -3.46 9.09
C TYR A 352 -5.29 -2.23 8.23
N THR A 353 -5.91 -1.07 8.48
CA THR A 353 -5.56 0.21 7.82
C THR A 353 -4.54 1.01 8.63
N THR A 354 -3.64 1.72 7.96
CA THR A 354 -2.63 2.61 8.57
C THR A 354 -2.45 3.85 7.71
N ILE A 355 -2.58 5.02 8.32
CA ILE A 355 -2.21 6.29 7.70
C ILE A 355 -0.69 6.51 7.79
N VAL A 356 -0.10 7.03 6.71
CA VAL A 356 1.31 7.41 6.62
C VAL A 356 1.39 8.90 6.30
N THR A 357 1.94 9.68 7.21
CA THR A 357 2.12 11.13 7.05
C THR A 357 3.30 11.43 6.13
N THR A 358 3.14 12.44 5.28
CA THR A 358 4.12 12.84 4.25
C THR A 358 4.39 14.36 4.23
N TYR A 359 3.67 15.14 5.04
CA TYR A 359 3.71 16.60 5.03
C TYR A 359 5.03 17.19 5.55
N ASP A 360 5.92 16.37 6.10
CA ASP A 360 7.26 16.74 6.56
C ASP A 360 8.35 16.32 5.56
N LEU A 361 7.99 15.65 4.46
CA LEU A 361 8.93 14.99 3.54
C LEU A 361 9.23 15.83 2.30
N HIS A 362 9.67 17.08 2.48
CA HIS A 362 9.99 17.97 1.37
C HIS A 362 11.40 17.77 0.80
N GLN A 363 11.56 18.17 -0.45
CA GLN A 363 12.86 18.40 -1.08
C GLN A 363 13.39 19.79 -0.64
N THR A 364 13.96 19.92 0.55
CA THR A 364 14.72 21.13 0.91
C THR A 364 16.21 20.80 1.03
N GLU A 365 17.07 21.69 0.53
CA GLU A 365 18.53 21.70 0.78
C GLU A 365 18.89 22.08 2.23
N GLN A 366 17.89 22.29 3.10
CA GLN A 366 18.08 22.84 4.44
C GLN A 366 17.82 21.76 5.49
N ASP A 367 18.91 21.27 6.08
CA ASP A 367 19.04 20.29 7.17
C ASP A 367 18.43 20.76 8.50
N ASP A 368 17.14 21.10 8.53
CA ASP A 368 16.47 21.48 9.78
C ASP A 368 15.48 20.40 10.27
N LEU A 369 15.91 19.13 10.26
CA LEU A 369 15.29 18.04 11.04
C LEU A 369 16.37 17.10 11.60
N GLU A 370 17.15 17.58 12.57
CA GLU A 370 18.02 16.73 13.39
C GLU A 370 17.17 15.85 14.31
N LEU A 371 16.93 14.61 13.87
CA LEU A 371 17.02 13.37 14.66
C LEU A 371 16.71 12.12 13.83
N GLU A 372 16.24 12.26 12.58
CA GLU A 372 16.07 11.16 11.61
C GLU A 372 16.84 11.30 10.29
N ALA A 373 17.50 12.43 10.02
CA ALA A 373 18.43 12.53 8.89
C ALA A 373 19.41 11.33 8.87
N LYS A 374 19.94 10.93 10.03
CA LYS A 374 20.82 9.75 10.15
C LYS A 374 20.15 8.38 9.94
N ALA A 375 18.84 8.25 10.16
CA ALA A 375 18.12 6.97 10.00
C ALA A 375 17.70 6.74 8.55
N LEU A 376 17.38 7.81 7.82
CA LEU A 376 17.06 7.79 6.39
C LEU A 376 18.33 7.85 5.52
N GLU A 377 19.35 8.63 5.90
CA GLU A 377 20.67 8.68 5.22
C GLU A 377 21.41 7.34 5.24
N GLN A 378 21.23 6.52 6.27
CA GLN A 378 21.82 5.16 6.31
C GLN A 378 21.20 4.21 5.30
N VAL A 379 20.07 4.58 4.67
CA VAL A 379 19.39 3.73 3.70
C VAL A 379 19.68 4.18 2.29
N PHE A 380 19.99 5.45 2.01
CA PHE A 380 20.18 5.93 0.64
C PHE A 380 21.18 7.10 0.54
N GLU A 381 22.23 6.95 -0.28
CA GLU A 381 23.07 8.06 -0.75
C GLU A 381 22.49 8.58 -2.09
N THR A 382 22.04 9.84 -2.17
CA THR A 382 21.62 10.45 -3.45
C THR A 382 22.15 11.87 -3.66
N GLU A 383 22.48 12.18 -4.93
CA GLU A 383 22.81 13.51 -5.47
C GLU A 383 21.53 14.35 -5.67
N PRO A 384 21.62 15.71 -5.66
CA PRO A 384 20.44 16.57 -5.54
C PRO A 384 19.60 16.60 -6.82
N ASN A 385 18.32 16.21 -6.70
CA ASN A 385 17.38 16.10 -7.83
C ASN A 385 16.21 17.09 -7.76
N LYS A 386 15.74 17.44 -8.96
CA LYS A 386 14.64 18.32 -9.37
C LYS A 386 13.32 18.09 -8.59
N ARG A 387 12.57 19.17 -8.28
CA ARG A 387 11.20 19.14 -7.72
C ARG A 387 10.23 18.56 -8.76
N LEU A 388 9.83 17.32 -8.54
CA LEU A 388 8.84 16.58 -9.36
C LEU A 388 7.44 16.58 -8.73
N GLY A 389 7.29 17.16 -7.54
CA GLY A 389 6.03 17.23 -6.81
C GLY A 389 6.15 17.93 -5.45
N PRO A 390 5.08 17.93 -4.65
CA PRO A 390 5.06 18.51 -3.29
C PRO A 390 5.91 17.74 -2.27
N VAL A 391 6.26 16.48 -2.57
CA VAL A 391 6.97 15.57 -1.67
C VAL A 391 8.22 15.00 -2.34
N ASP A 392 9.24 14.69 -1.54
CA ASP A 392 10.36 13.86 -1.93
C ASP A 392 9.91 12.39 -2.00
N ILE A 393 9.85 11.86 -3.21
CA ILE A 393 9.35 10.51 -3.51
C ILE A 393 10.18 9.42 -2.82
N GLU A 394 11.49 9.62 -2.71
CA GLU A 394 12.40 8.68 -2.06
C GLU A 394 12.16 8.65 -0.55
N LYS A 395 12.05 9.83 0.08
CA LYS A 395 11.69 9.93 1.51
C LYS A 395 10.31 9.36 1.80
N ALA A 396 9.31 9.63 0.95
CA ALA A 396 7.96 9.09 1.07
C ALA A 396 7.96 7.56 1.01
N ALA A 397 8.67 6.97 0.04
CA ALA A 397 8.83 5.51 -0.04
C ALA A 397 9.53 4.96 1.20
N GLY A 398 10.57 5.62 1.70
CA GLY A 398 11.27 5.25 2.93
C GLY A 398 10.35 5.26 4.16
N ARG A 399 9.53 6.29 4.33
CA ARG A 399 8.53 6.40 5.42
C ARG A 399 7.51 5.26 5.36
N VAL A 400 7.06 4.87 4.16
CA VAL A 400 6.19 3.70 3.98
C VAL A 400 6.91 2.40 4.31
N VAL A 401 8.17 2.21 3.91
CA VAL A 401 8.98 1.04 4.30
C VAL A 401 9.12 0.93 5.82
N LEU A 402 9.31 2.04 6.53
CA LEU A 402 9.37 2.04 8.00
C LEU A 402 8.02 1.63 8.62
N ALA A 403 6.92 2.15 8.10
CA ALA A 403 5.57 1.79 8.54
C ALA A 403 5.29 0.28 8.32
N THR A 404 5.65 -0.28 7.16
CA THR A 404 5.47 -1.71 6.87
C THR A 404 6.31 -2.61 7.77
N ARG A 405 7.56 -2.21 8.04
CA ARG A 405 8.44 -2.91 8.98
C ARG A 405 7.83 -3.00 10.38
N THR A 406 7.21 -1.93 10.86
CA THR A 406 6.53 -1.91 12.17
C THR A 406 5.29 -2.80 12.16
N LYS A 407 4.38 -2.58 11.22
CA LYS A 407 3.04 -3.18 11.27
C LYS A 407 3.02 -4.59 10.69
N THR A 408 3.49 -4.77 9.45
CA THR A 408 3.43 -6.04 8.74
C THR A 408 4.53 -7.01 9.18
N TYR A 409 5.74 -6.51 9.42
CA TYR A 409 6.88 -7.36 9.83
C TYR A 409 7.14 -7.37 11.34
N HIS A 410 6.31 -6.67 12.12
CA HIS A 410 6.34 -6.66 13.58
C HIS A 410 7.71 -6.31 14.18
N GLU A 411 8.45 -5.41 13.53
CA GLU A 411 9.66 -4.85 14.11
C GLU A 411 9.35 -4.07 15.40
N ARG A 412 10.32 -4.04 16.33
CA ARG A 412 10.10 -3.47 17.67
C ARG A 412 10.00 -1.94 17.67
N ASN A 413 10.68 -1.28 16.75
CA ASN A 413 10.67 0.17 16.67
C ASN A 413 9.32 0.60 16.08
N ASN A 414 8.69 1.61 16.68
CA ASN A 414 7.37 2.05 16.25
C ASN A 414 7.49 3.22 15.27
N TYR A 415 7.42 2.92 13.97
CA TYR A 415 7.46 3.92 12.90
C TYR A 415 6.07 4.29 12.36
N LEU A 416 5.01 4.05 13.14
CA LEU A 416 3.66 4.48 12.75
C LEU A 416 3.44 5.94 13.12
N ALA A 417 2.69 6.66 12.29
CA ALA A 417 2.32 8.04 12.58
C ALA A 417 1.49 8.09 13.89
N PRO A 418 1.92 8.88 14.90
CA PRO A 418 1.13 9.03 16.10
C PRO A 418 -0.21 9.68 15.76
N ASN A 419 -1.29 9.05 16.21
CA ASN A 419 -2.64 9.59 16.15
C ASN A 419 -3.15 9.82 17.56
N TYR A 420 -3.99 10.84 17.77
CA TYR A 420 -4.62 11.02 19.06
C TYR A 420 -5.71 9.95 19.28
N THR A 421 -5.84 9.50 20.52
CA THR A 421 -6.73 8.39 20.91
C THR A 421 -7.72 8.77 21.98
N ASN A 422 -7.36 9.72 22.84
CA ASN A 422 -8.17 10.13 23.97
C ASN A 422 -7.88 11.59 24.33
N ILE A 423 -8.89 12.25 24.88
CA ILE A 423 -8.82 13.66 25.26
C ILE A 423 -9.45 13.81 26.64
N VAL A 424 -8.77 14.49 27.55
CA VAL A 424 -9.26 14.83 28.89
C VAL A 424 -9.32 16.34 29.01
N ILE A 425 -10.52 16.87 29.21
CA ILE A 425 -10.77 18.32 29.29
C ILE A 425 -11.07 18.70 30.74
N SER A 426 -10.52 19.83 31.18
CA SER A 426 -10.77 20.46 32.48
C SER A 426 -10.81 21.98 32.33
N SER A 427 -11.08 22.71 33.42
CA SER A 427 -11.32 24.17 33.38
C SER A 427 -10.15 25.01 32.86
N SER A 428 -8.92 24.51 32.91
CA SER A 428 -7.71 25.25 32.50
C SER A 428 -6.67 24.36 31.80
N MET A 429 -7.09 23.18 31.35
CA MET A 429 -6.18 22.19 30.76
C MET A 429 -6.93 21.21 29.87
N VAL A 430 -6.34 20.92 28.71
CA VAL A 430 -6.68 19.79 27.85
C VAL A 430 -5.49 18.85 27.77
N ARG A 431 -5.71 17.55 27.94
CA ARG A 431 -4.68 16.52 27.72
C ARG A 431 -5.08 15.63 26.57
N ILE A 432 -4.19 15.47 25.60
CA ILE A 432 -4.38 14.65 24.40
C ILE A 432 -3.41 13.46 24.50
N ALA A 433 -3.95 12.24 24.44
CA ALA A 433 -3.16 11.01 24.40
C ALA A 433 -2.92 10.57 22.96
N PHE A 434 -1.71 10.14 22.64
CA PHE A 434 -1.30 9.64 21.33
C PHE A 434 -1.05 8.13 21.34
N THR A 435 -1.10 7.49 20.16
CA THR A 435 -0.81 6.06 19.98
C THR A 435 0.65 5.68 20.26
N SER A 436 1.55 6.67 20.39
CA SER A 436 2.95 6.44 20.73
C SER A 436 3.56 7.67 21.43
N PRO A 437 4.67 7.48 22.17
CA PRO A 437 5.39 8.58 22.79
C PRO A 437 5.85 9.63 21.77
N LEU A 438 5.73 10.89 22.14
CA LEU A 438 6.15 12.05 21.35
C LEU A 438 7.51 12.57 21.80
N GLN A 439 8.26 13.18 20.88
CA GLN A 439 9.46 13.93 21.24
C GLN A 439 9.09 15.19 22.01
N GLU A 440 9.81 15.48 23.09
CA GLU A 440 9.72 16.76 23.78
C GLU A 440 10.13 17.91 22.83
N LYS A 441 9.31 18.97 22.79
CA LYS A 441 9.56 20.17 21.98
C LYS A 441 9.49 21.41 22.88
N LYS A 442 10.47 22.30 22.71
CA LYS A 442 10.44 23.63 23.37
C LYS A 442 9.40 24.55 22.74
N VAL A 443 9.23 24.44 21.43
CA VAL A 443 8.23 25.16 20.66
C VAL A 443 7.53 24.17 19.75
N ILE A 444 6.21 24.08 19.84
CA ILE A 444 5.36 23.32 18.91
C ILE A 444 4.80 24.31 17.89
N ASN A 445 5.16 24.13 16.62
CA ASN A 445 4.65 24.94 15.53
C ASN A 445 3.24 24.45 15.13
N SER A 446 2.39 25.38 14.68
CA SER A 446 1.06 25.09 14.16
C SER A 446 0.12 24.39 15.14
N LEU A 447 0.31 24.57 16.45
CA LEU A 447 -0.60 24.13 17.51
C LEU A 447 -1.38 25.34 18.03
N HIS A 448 -2.69 25.33 17.88
CA HIS A 448 -3.56 26.45 18.23
C HIS A 448 -4.75 25.99 19.06
N LEU A 449 -5.17 26.83 20.00
CA LEU A 449 -6.40 26.69 20.77
C LEU A 449 -7.29 27.90 20.45
N PHE A 450 -8.55 27.65 20.10
CA PHE A 450 -9.53 28.69 19.78
C PHE A 450 -10.70 28.63 20.74
N ASP A 451 -11.27 29.80 21.05
CA ASP A 451 -12.56 29.92 21.73
C ASP A 451 -13.74 29.62 20.76
N GLU A 452 -14.98 29.61 21.28
CA GLU A 452 -16.19 29.40 20.45
C GLU A 452 -16.42 30.49 19.38
N ASN A 453 -15.81 31.66 19.54
CA ASN A 453 -15.89 32.75 18.56
C ASN A 453 -14.82 32.63 17.46
N GLY A 454 -13.85 31.72 17.62
CA GLY A 454 -12.73 31.54 16.70
C GLY A 454 -11.51 32.41 17.03
N ASP A 455 -11.50 33.08 18.19
CA ASP A 455 -10.35 33.85 18.66
C ASP A 455 -9.30 32.92 19.27
N GLU A 456 -8.03 33.13 18.93
CA GLU A 456 -6.92 32.31 19.42
C GLU A 456 -6.61 32.63 20.90
N ILE A 457 -6.49 31.56 21.69
CA ILE A 457 -6.15 31.59 23.11
C ILE A 457 -4.66 31.31 23.25
N ALA A 458 -3.96 32.15 24.02
CA ALA A 458 -2.57 31.91 24.36
C ALA A 458 -2.44 30.63 25.21
N ILE A 459 -1.53 29.73 24.81
CA ILE A 459 -1.33 28.44 25.45
C ILE A 459 0.10 28.22 25.91
N ASP A 460 0.22 27.46 26.98
CA ASP A 460 1.42 26.72 27.37
C ASP A 460 1.20 25.23 27.10
N TYR A 461 2.29 24.48 26.93
CA TYR A 461 2.19 23.03 26.72
C TYR A 461 3.37 22.25 27.30
N GLU A 462 3.10 20.99 27.61
CA GLU A 462 4.08 20.02 28.07
C GLU A 462 3.82 18.67 27.39
N ILE A 463 4.89 18.05 26.88
CA ILE A 463 4.87 16.68 26.37
C ILE A 463 5.44 15.76 27.43
N ASN A 464 4.69 14.71 27.80
CA ASN A 464 5.14 13.67 28.69
C ASN A 464 4.74 12.31 28.11
N GLN A 465 5.72 11.63 27.49
CA GLN A 465 5.51 10.38 26.77
C GLN A 465 4.40 10.54 25.70
N GLU A 466 3.30 9.80 25.84
CA GLU A 466 2.15 9.79 24.93
C GLU A 466 1.20 10.98 25.14
N TRP A 467 1.46 11.84 26.12
CA TRP A 467 0.54 12.91 26.48
C TRP A 467 1.06 14.28 26.07
N LEU A 468 0.26 15.01 25.29
CA LEU A 468 0.37 16.45 25.12
C LEU A 468 -0.61 17.12 26.08
N THR A 469 -0.09 17.90 27.02
CA THR A 469 -0.89 18.71 27.94
C THR A 469 -0.84 20.15 27.46
N ILE A 470 -2.01 20.76 27.25
CA ILE A 470 -2.18 22.15 26.83
C ILE A 470 -2.89 22.88 27.96
N THR A 471 -2.33 24.00 28.40
CA THR A 471 -2.86 24.84 29.49
C THR A 471 -2.98 26.28 29.03
N TRP A 472 -3.90 27.04 29.61
CA TRP A 472 -4.08 28.45 29.34
C TRP A 472 -4.41 29.20 30.62
N ASP A 473 -4.27 30.52 30.59
CA ASP A 473 -4.62 31.36 31.72
C ASP A 473 -6.15 31.46 31.86
N SER A 474 -6.67 31.06 33.02
CA SER A 474 -8.10 30.87 33.26
C SER A 474 -8.76 32.09 33.93
N GLU A 475 -8.22 33.30 33.75
CA GLU A 475 -8.76 34.51 34.40
C GLU A 475 -10.20 34.85 33.99
N SER A 476 -10.72 34.20 32.94
CA SER A 476 -12.14 34.24 32.55
C SER A 476 -12.66 32.85 32.15
N ASP A 477 -13.95 32.58 32.36
CA ASP A 477 -14.68 31.42 31.81
C ASP A 477 -14.74 31.55 30.27
N VAL A 478 -13.63 31.23 29.59
CA VAL A 478 -13.57 31.21 28.13
C VAL A 478 -14.25 29.93 27.64
N ALA A 479 -15.29 30.08 26.83
CA ALA A 479 -15.93 28.95 26.19
C ALA A 479 -15.00 28.42 25.09
N LEU A 480 -14.53 27.17 25.24
CA LEU A 480 -13.54 26.58 24.34
C LEU A 480 -14.20 26.13 23.04
N GLY A 481 -13.64 26.50 21.89
CA GLY A 481 -14.12 26.09 20.58
C GLY A 481 -13.43 24.82 20.10
N LYS A 482 -12.13 24.90 19.82
CA LYS A 482 -11.38 23.77 19.21
C LYS A 482 -9.86 23.87 19.43
N ILE A 483 -9.18 22.73 19.33
CA ILE A 483 -7.72 22.65 19.18
C ILE A 483 -7.39 22.18 17.78
N THR A 484 -6.38 22.78 17.16
CA THR A 484 -5.85 22.34 15.88
C THR A 484 -4.34 22.10 15.96
N TYR A 485 -3.87 21.10 15.22
CA TYR A 485 -2.46 20.89 14.96
C TYR A 485 -2.24 20.60 13.48
N ALA A 486 -1.29 21.30 12.85
CA ALA A 486 -0.96 21.18 11.42
C ALA A 486 -2.21 21.33 10.52
N TRP A 487 -3.01 22.38 10.77
CA TRP A 487 -4.35 22.56 10.18
C TRP A 487 -4.39 23.64 9.09
N GLU A 488 -3.38 23.62 8.22
CA GLU A 488 -3.18 24.59 7.14
C GLU A 488 -2.78 23.86 5.85
N SER A 489 -2.88 24.54 4.70
CA SER A 489 -2.44 23.96 3.41
C SER A 489 -0.94 23.69 3.42
N ASN A 490 -0.16 24.69 3.88
CA ASN A 490 1.28 24.61 4.03
C ASN A 490 1.67 24.34 5.48
N ILE A 491 2.00 23.08 5.79
CA ILE A 491 2.35 22.61 7.14
C ILE A 491 3.77 22.05 7.21
N VAL A 492 4.65 22.45 6.28
CA VAL A 492 6.04 21.95 6.22
C VAL A 492 6.83 22.22 7.51
N THR A 493 6.44 23.25 8.26
CA THR A 493 7.11 23.68 9.49
C THR A 493 6.54 23.03 10.76
N SER A 494 5.46 22.25 10.64
CA SER A 494 4.86 21.52 11.75
C SER A 494 5.84 20.46 12.26
N ASN A 495 6.05 20.40 13.58
CA ASN A 495 7.24 19.76 14.16
C ASN A 495 6.97 18.73 15.27
N LEU A 496 5.70 18.42 15.56
CA LEU A 496 5.31 17.35 16.46
C LEU A 496 5.50 15.99 15.76
N CYS A 497 6.25 15.10 16.42
CA CYS A 497 6.61 13.79 15.89
C CYS A 497 6.77 12.77 17.03
N SER A 498 6.73 11.50 16.67
CA SER A 498 7.05 10.38 17.57
C SER A 498 8.50 10.44 18.05
N GLU A 499 8.85 9.66 19.07
CA GLU A 499 10.26 9.44 19.48
C GLU A 499 11.17 9.06 18.31
N TYR A 500 10.62 8.36 17.31
CA TYR A 500 11.30 7.96 16.08
C TYR A 500 11.09 8.97 14.94
N GLY A 501 10.82 10.25 15.20
CA GLY A 501 10.78 11.29 14.16
C GLY A 501 9.63 11.19 13.15
N VAL A 502 8.65 10.30 13.35
CA VAL A 502 7.49 10.19 12.47
C VAL A 502 6.48 11.28 12.80
N ALA A 503 6.15 12.12 11.83
CA ALA A 503 5.27 13.26 12.01
C ALA A 503 3.85 12.83 12.46
N VAL A 504 3.30 13.55 13.44
CA VAL A 504 1.96 13.32 14.00
C VAL A 504 0.89 13.54 12.94
N VAL A 505 -0.15 12.71 12.92
CA VAL A 505 -1.30 12.90 12.01
C VAL A 505 -1.97 14.23 12.33
N PRO A 506 -2.16 15.15 11.35
CA PRO A 506 -2.85 16.43 11.58
C PRO A 506 -4.23 16.22 12.20
N PHE A 507 -4.64 17.12 13.10
CA PHE A 507 -5.92 16.98 13.79
C PHE A 507 -6.60 18.30 14.09
N GLN A 508 -7.93 18.24 14.14
CA GLN A 508 -8.81 19.25 14.69
C GLN A 508 -9.74 18.57 15.68
N ILE A 509 -9.77 19.09 16.91
CA ILE A 509 -10.55 18.55 18.01
C ILE A 509 -11.56 19.62 18.44
N PRO A 510 -12.87 19.43 18.23
CA PRO A 510 -13.89 20.29 18.83
C PRO A 510 -13.93 20.08 20.35
N LEU A 511 -14.06 21.17 21.10
CA LEU A 511 -14.11 21.20 22.57
C LEU A 511 -15.49 21.62 23.12
N ALA A 512 -16.37 22.13 22.26
CA ALA A 512 -17.77 22.48 22.54
C ALA A 512 -18.75 21.39 22.08
#